data_AF-A0A8S3BRG5-F1
#
_entry.id   AF-A0A8S3BRG5-F1
#
_cell.length_a   1.000
_cell.length_b   1.000
_cell.length_c   1.000
_cell.angle_alpha   90.00
_cell.angle_beta   90.00
_cell.angle_gamma   90.00
#
_symmetry.space_group_name_H-M   'P 1'
#
loop_
_entity.id
_entity.type
_entity.pdbx_description
1 polymer ?
#
loop_
_entity_poly.entity_id
_entity_poly.type
_entity_poly.pdbx_seq_one_letter_code
_entity_poly.pdbx_strand_id
1 'polypeptide(L)' 'MMNLYEDDAESRELLRGFMGLALLPIDRIYEGYEILKQRVTISSQAKQLNAFVSYFEHEWMHVFKPSTWSVNK' A
#
# COMPACT_ATOMS: atom_id res chain seq x y z
N MET A 1 13.35 18.85 1.93
CA MET A 1 12.82 17.47 1.83
C MET A 1 11.36 17.63 1.45
N MET A 2 10.93 17.14 0.27
CA MET A 2 9.55 17.32 -0.22
C MET A 2 8.60 16.41 0.56
N ASN A 3 7.48 16.93 1.04
CA ASN A 3 6.46 16.14 1.71
C ASN A 3 5.50 15.59 0.65
N LEU A 4 5.69 14.34 0.24
CA LEU A 4 4.88 13.69 -0.80
C LEU A 4 3.37 13.74 -0.54
N TYR A 5 2.95 13.76 0.73
CA TYR A 5 1.53 13.80 1.07
C TYR A 5 0.93 15.20 0.88
N GLU A 6 1.68 16.25 1.16
CA GLU A 6 1.20 17.64 1.07
C GLU A 6 1.41 18.21 -0.33
N ASP A 7 2.58 17.94 -0.91
CA ASP A 7 3.11 18.64 -2.08
C ASP A 7 2.74 17.98 -3.42
N ASP A 8 2.29 16.71 -3.42
CA ASP A 8 1.97 15.97 -4.64
C ASP A 8 0.63 15.23 -4.55
N ALA A 9 -0.29 15.59 -5.45
CA ALA A 9 -1.65 15.05 -5.44
C ALA A 9 -1.70 13.56 -5.81
N GLU A 10 -0.86 13.13 -6.77
CA GLU A 10 -0.77 11.73 -7.19
C GLU A 10 -0.24 10.85 -6.05
N SER A 11 0.87 11.25 -5.45
CA SER A 11 1.46 10.54 -4.30
C SER A 11 0.49 10.46 -3.13
N ARG A 12 -0.23 11.55 -2.82
CA ARG A 12 -1.26 11.54 -1.78
C ARG A 12 -2.40 10.56 -2.08
N GLU A 13 -2.85 10.46 -3.33
CA GLU A 13 -3.87 9.49 -3.73
C GLU A 13 -3.35 8.06 -3.56
N LEU A 14 -2.13 7.77 -4.00
CA LEU A 14 -1.52 6.45 -3.87
C LEU A 14 -1.36 6.04 -2.40
N LEU A 15 -0.86 6.94 -1.55
CA LEU A 15 -0.73 6.70 -0.11
C LEU A 15 -2.10 6.43 0.55
N ARG A 16 -3.14 7.18 0.18
CA ARG A 16 -4.52 6.92 0.62
C ARG A 16 -5.02 5.56 0.11
N GLY A 17 -4.64 5.16 -1.10
CA GLY A 17 -4.93 3.82 -1.65
C GLY A 17 -4.36 2.72 -0.76
N PHE A 18 -3.09 2.85 -0.33
CA PHE A 18 -2.47 1.90 0.59
C PHE A 18 -3.20 1.84 1.94
N MET A 19 -3.59 2.98 2.51
CA MET A 19 -4.41 3.00 3.73
C MET A 19 -5.78 2.33 3.51
N GLY A 20 -6.37 2.52 2.33
CA GLY A 20 -7.65 1.92 1.94
C GLY A 20 -7.63 0.40 1.81
N LEU A 21 -6.47 -0.23 1.64
CA LEU A 21 -6.36 -1.69 1.61
C LEU A 21 -6.87 -2.33 2.90
N ALA A 22 -6.74 -1.64 4.05
CA ALA A 22 -7.24 -2.12 5.34
C ALA A 22 -8.78 -2.26 5.38
N LEU A 23 -9.50 -1.65 4.43
CA LEU A 23 -10.95 -1.72 4.32
C LEU A 23 -11.44 -2.81 3.36
N LEU A 24 -10.52 -3.45 2.63
CA LEU A 24 -10.89 -4.51 1.70
C LEU A 24 -11.11 -5.85 2.43
N PRO A 25 -11.97 -6.72 1.89
CA PRO A 25 -11.97 -8.13 2.25
C PRO A 25 -10.56 -8.72 2.14
N ILE A 26 -10.18 -9.59 3.07
CA ILE A 26 -8.83 -10.15 3.21
C ILE A 26 -8.35 -10.81 1.90
N ASP A 27 -9.24 -11.51 1.20
CA ASP A 27 -8.98 -12.15 -0.08
C ASP A 27 -8.69 -11.18 -1.22
N ARG A 28 -9.01 -9.88 -1.04
CA ARG A 28 -8.81 -8.80 -2.01
C ARG A 28 -7.66 -7.87 -1.68
N ILE A 29 -7.11 -7.94 -0.47
CA ILE A 29 -6.00 -7.08 -0.04
C ILE A 29 -4.77 -7.26 -0.95
N TYR A 30 -4.42 -8.51 -1.29
CA TYR A 30 -3.27 -8.80 -2.15
C TYR A 30 -3.47 -8.27 -3.58
N GLU A 31 -4.66 -8.47 -4.15
CA GLU A 31 -5.01 -7.96 -5.48
C GLU A 31 -4.94 -6.42 -5.52
N GLY A 32 -5.54 -5.75 -4.53
CA GLY A 32 -5.49 -4.29 -4.42
C GLY A 32 -4.06 -3.77 -4.22
N TYR A 33 -3.25 -4.48 -3.44
CA TYR A 33 -1.84 -4.16 -3.22
C TYR A 33 -1.03 -4.19 -4.52
N GLU A 34 -1.16 -5.25 -5.32
CA GLU A 34 -0.43 -5.37 -6.60
C GLU A 34 -0.81 -4.26 -7.59
N ILE A 35 -2.10 -3.87 -7.64
CA ILE A 35 -2.55 -2.74 -8.46
C ILE A 35 -1.88 -1.44 -8.04
N LEU A 36 -1.81 -1.15 -6.73
CA LEU A 36 -1.16 0.06 -6.23
C LEU A 36 0.35 0.06 -6.51
N LYS A 37 1.01 -1.09 -6.35
CA LYS A 37 2.45 -1.24 -6.63
C LYS A 37 2.78 -0.95 -8.10
N GLN A 38 1.95 -1.41 -9.03
CA GLN A 38 2.09 -1.08 -10.45
C GLN A 38 1.94 0.43 -10.70
N ARG A 39 0.97 1.08 -10.06
CA ARG A 39 0.78 2.54 -10.17
C ARG A 39 1.97 3.33 -9.58
N VAL A 40 2.56 2.86 -8.49
CA VAL A 40 3.79 3.47 -7.92
C VAL A 40 4.94 3.43 -8.91
N THR A 41 5.10 2.34 -9.67
CA THR A 41 6.21 2.15 -10.61
C THR A 41 6.18 3.17 -11.75
N ILE A 42 4.99 3.63 -12.16
CA ILE A 42 4.80 4.61 -13.24
C ILE A 42 4.72 6.06 -12.74
N SER A 43 4.70 6.29 -11.43
CA SER A 43 4.61 7.64 -10.86
C SER A 43 5.93 8.41 -11.03
N SER A 44 5.82 9.74 -11.19
CA SER A 44 6.98 10.64 -11.20
C SER A 44 7.78 10.62 -9.89
N GLN A 45 7.17 10.18 -8.78
CA GLN A 45 7.78 10.07 -7.45
C GLN A 45 8.13 8.62 -7.06
N ALA A 46 8.25 7.71 -8.05
CA ALA A 46 8.47 6.29 -7.82
C ALA A 46 9.61 5.99 -6.83
N LYS A 47 10.73 6.74 -6.90
CA LYS A 47 11.88 6.51 -6.01
C LYS A 47 11.51 6.69 -4.52
N GLN A 48 10.76 7.74 -4.19
CA GLN A 48 10.35 8.03 -2.82
C GLN A 48 9.18 7.13 -2.39
N LEU A 49 8.21 6.88 -3.29
CA LEU A 49 7.08 5.99 -3.01
C LEU A 49 7.53 4.53 -2.83
N ASN A 50 8.57 4.08 -3.52
CA ASN A 50 9.12 2.73 -3.34
C ASN A 50 9.65 2.49 -1.92
N ALA A 51 10.15 3.52 -1.23
CA ALA A 51 10.54 3.38 0.18
C ALA A 51 9.33 3.06 1.08
N PHE A 52 8.18 3.66 0.79
CA PHE A 52 6.92 3.34 1.47
C PHE A 52 6.44 1.93 1.13
N VAL A 53 6.51 1.53 -0.15
CA VAL A 53 6.16 0.17 -0.58
C VAL A 53 6.99 -0.88 0.17
N SER A 54 8.31 -0.71 0.23
CA SER A 54 9.18 -1.65 0.97
C SER A 54 8.85 -1.73 2.46
N TYR A 55 8.54 -0.59 3.10
CA TYR A 55 8.08 -0.58 4.49
C TYR A 55 6.75 -1.34 4.66
N PHE A 56 5.78 -1.06 3.79
CA PHE A 56 4.47 -1.71 3.83
C PHE A 56 4.58 -3.22 3.59
N GLU A 57 5.42 -3.68 2.65
CA GLU A 57 5.66 -5.10 2.41
C GLU A 57 6.25 -5.79 3.65
N HIS A 58 7.22 -5.15 4.31
CA HIS A 58 7.90 -5.71 5.47
C HIS A 58 6.96 -5.82 6.69
N GLU A 59 6.21 -4.77 6.98
CA GLU A 59 5.39 -4.69 8.20
C GLU A 59 4.03 -5.35 8.02
N TRP A 60 3.38 -5.18 6.86
CA TRP A 60 2.01 -5.61 6.66
C TRP A 60 1.93 -6.92 5.87
N MET A 61 2.66 -7.04 4.76
CA MET A 61 2.50 -8.19 3.85
C MET A 61 3.28 -9.43 4.29
N HIS A 62 4.47 -9.28 4.89
CA HIS A 62 5.28 -10.40 5.37
C HIS A 62 4.59 -11.20 6.48
N VAL A 63 3.73 -10.54 7.28
CA VAL A 63 2.95 -11.15 8.36
C VAL A 63 1.54 -11.53 7.89
N PHE A 64 1.11 -11.05 6.71
CA PHE A 64 -0.23 -11.29 6.19
C PHE A 64 -0.43 -12.77 5.81
N LYS A 65 -1.06 -13.51 6.71
CA LYS A 65 -1.62 -14.83 6.41
C LYS A 65 -3.14 -14.72 6.48
N PRO A 66 -3.86 -14.92 5.36
CA PRO A 66 -5.32 -14.88 5.35
C PRO A 66 -5.96 -15.80 6.41
N SER A 67 -5.32 -16.94 6.71
CA SER A 67 -5.75 -17.89 7.74
C SER A 67 -5.64 -17.38 9.17
N THR A 68 -4.71 -16.47 9.47
CA THR A 68 -4.49 -15.92 10.82
C THR A 68 -5.28 -14.65 11.10
N TRP A 69 -5.93 -14.07 10.08
CA TRP A 69 -6.82 -12.92 10.24
C TRP A 69 -8.21 -13.31 10.76
N SER A 70 -8.45 -14.60 10.98
CA SER A 70 -9.68 -15.07 11.64
C SER A 70 -9.76 -14.53 13.06
N VAL A 71 -10.56 -13.47 13.23
CA VAL A 71 -11.23 -13.22 14.50
C VAL A 71 -11.99 -14.51 14.84
N ASN A 72 -11.84 -15.00 16.06
CA ASN A 72 -12.44 -16.25 16.54
C ASN A 72 -13.84 -16.49 15.96
N LYS A 73 -14.02 -17.73 15.47
CA LYS A 73 -15.25 -18.31 14.90
C LYS A 73 -16.51 -18.01 15.70
#